data_AF-A0AAE9J625-F1
#
_entry.id   AF-A0AAE9J625-F1
#
_cell.length_a   1.000
_cell.length_b   1.000
_cell.length_c   1.000
_cell.angle_alpha   90.00
_cell.angle_beta   90.00
_cell.angle_gamma   90.00
#
_symmetry.space_group_name_H-M   'P 1'
#
loop_
_entity.id
_entity.type
_entity.pdbx_description
1 polymer ?
#
loop_
_entity_poly.entity_id
_entity_poly.type
_entity_poly.pdbx_seq_one_letter_code
_entity_poly.pdbx_strand_id
1 'polypeptide(L)'
;MANGLKHAPPHLLSQVVNMIQNDNPFVKQLCQEIHMFSLNQKQSENMMKARNEYIRLIRDYLNSATIANQLEEIVRIDRVAHNRNLKQFFGDNRITHLSFVSSAKVPIIKFKMNGIAIDLSAIFCTSPPSTCVAAKFINAYCQLDDRFVILVTFIKTWLRSEGDPNDHLREFPNSYALTILLIHALQWYGIVPNLYESHNEMFNPQKVKSWDDIDVGHEFTHPLDENTVAMHRRKETKGTLLANHTFNMKNGSIEPRRGREAQVSIVDIYDTKNPARSTRSQFYVMNALSLMRMILLAPAPNMLHYIMQIPFRQFMPPVLNHMQNFHQTNQMNHVNYYHMYHPNFQHFSAMPYANNQNFRSNSASNPRIPPRPNHQETEKQYIKR
;
A
#
# COMPACT_ATOMS: atom_id res chain seq x y z
N MET A 1 -4.46 5.94 34.47
CA MET A 1 -4.08 5.40 33.15
C MET A 1 -3.98 6.58 32.19
N ALA A 2 -2.98 6.63 31.31
CA ALA A 2 -2.88 7.72 30.34
C ALA A 2 -3.89 7.50 29.20
N ASN A 3 -4.89 8.37 29.08
CA ASN A 3 -5.86 8.31 27.99
C ASN A 3 -5.16 8.74 26.68
N GLY A 4 -5.30 7.94 25.62
CA GLY A 4 -4.74 8.26 24.30
C GLY A 4 -5.37 9.52 23.68
N LEU A 5 -4.63 10.21 22.83
CA LEU A 5 -5.09 11.45 22.20
C LEU A 5 -6.04 11.10 21.05
N LYS A 6 -7.35 11.28 21.23
CA LYS A 6 -8.35 10.94 20.20
C LYS A 6 -8.50 12.01 19.10
N HIS A 7 -8.18 13.28 19.40
CA HIS A 7 -8.34 14.39 18.46
C HIS A 7 -7.19 15.41 18.56
N ALA A 8 -6.95 16.13 17.46
CA ALA A 8 -6.02 17.25 17.39
C ALA A 8 -6.49 18.45 18.23
N PRO A 9 -5.59 19.34 18.70
CA PRO A 9 -5.98 20.63 19.25
C PRO A 9 -6.79 21.42 18.21
N PRO A 10 -7.92 22.05 18.58
CA PRO A 10 -8.81 22.75 17.63
C PRO A 10 -8.13 23.81 16.76
N HIS A 11 -7.08 24.45 17.29
CA HIS A 11 -6.32 25.49 16.58
C HIS A 11 -5.08 24.96 15.84
N LEU A 12 -4.70 23.69 16.00
CA LEU A 12 -3.48 23.14 15.40
C LEU A 12 -3.56 23.16 13.87
N LEU A 13 -4.70 22.74 13.30
CA LEU A 13 -4.88 22.74 11.85
C LEU A 13 -4.84 24.16 11.27
N SER A 14 -5.51 25.13 11.89
CA SER A 14 -5.47 26.53 11.45
C SER A 14 -4.07 27.15 11.60
N GLN A 15 -3.33 26.79 12.67
CA GLN A 15 -1.93 27.22 12.84
C GLN A 15 -1.04 26.65 11.73
N VAL A 16 -1.16 25.35 11.42
CA VAL A 16 -0.39 24.70 10.34
C VAL A 16 -0.73 25.32 8.98
N VAL A 17 -2.01 25.55 8.68
CA VAL A 17 -2.46 26.24 7.46
C VAL A 17 -1.87 27.65 7.34
N ASN A 18 -1.89 28.43 8.42
CA ASN A 18 -1.32 29.78 8.43
C ASN A 18 0.21 29.75 8.23
N MET A 19 0.91 28.76 8.79
CA MET A 19 2.36 28.59 8.63
C MET A 19 2.78 28.23 7.20
N ILE A 20 1.93 27.50 6.46
CA ILE A 20 2.21 27.08 5.07
C ILE A 20 2.06 28.24 4.07
N GLN A 21 1.39 29.33 4.45
CA GLN A 21 1.11 30.47 3.56
C GLN A 21 0.35 30.03 2.29
N ASN A 22 -0.86 29.48 2.43
CA ASN A 22 -1.67 28.96 1.30
C ASN A 22 -1.83 29.94 0.12
N ASP A 23 -1.71 31.25 0.33
CA ASP A 23 -1.79 32.24 -0.74
C ASP A 23 -0.53 32.39 -1.60
N ASN A 24 0.61 31.86 -1.13
CA ASN A 24 1.88 31.86 -1.83
C ASN A 24 1.77 31.17 -3.20
N PRO A 25 2.26 31.78 -4.30
CA PRO A 25 2.11 31.22 -5.64
C PRO A 25 2.78 29.84 -5.79
N PHE A 26 3.88 29.58 -5.09
CA PHE A 26 4.57 28.28 -5.14
C PHE A 26 3.79 27.17 -4.43
N VAL A 27 3.05 27.50 -3.37
CA VAL A 27 2.15 26.54 -2.69
C VAL A 27 0.95 26.22 -3.59
N LYS A 28 0.36 27.24 -4.22
CA LYS A 28 -0.73 27.04 -5.21
C LYS A 28 -0.26 26.19 -6.40
N GLN A 29 0.94 26.44 -6.92
CA GLN A 29 1.58 25.61 -7.93
C GLN A 29 1.77 24.16 -7.44
N LEU A 30 2.33 23.94 -6.24
CA LEU A 30 2.50 22.60 -5.68
C LEU A 30 1.18 21.82 -5.58
N CYS A 31 0.09 22.46 -5.17
CA CYS A 31 -1.23 21.83 -5.13
C CYS A 31 -1.71 21.39 -6.52
N GLN A 32 -1.51 22.23 -7.55
CA GLN A 32 -1.82 21.90 -8.94
C GLN A 32 -0.93 20.76 -9.46
N GLU A 33 0.37 20.81 -9.19
CA GLU A 33 1.34 19.77 -9.58
C GLU A 33 1.01 18.41 -8.95
N ILE A 34 0.62 18.37 -7.66
CA ILE A 34 0.18 17.14 -6.98
C ILE A 34 -1.14 16.60 -7.58
N HIS A 35 -2.09 17.48 -7.93
CA HIS A 35 -3.33 17.08 -8.59
C HIS A 35 -3.06 16.48 -9.98
N MET A 36 -2.29 17.18 -10.82
CA MET A 36 -1.89 16.69 -12.15
C MET A 36 -1.06 15.40 -12.06
N PHE A 37 -0.18 15.28 -11.07
CA PHE A 37 0.53 14.05 -10.78
C PHE A 37 -0.43 12.89 -10.50
N SER A 38 -1.45 13.08 -9.66
CA SER A 38 -2.46 12.06 -9.36
C SER A 38 -3.27 11.64 -10.59
N LEU A 39 -3.71 12.60 -11.42
CA LEU A 39 -4.39 12.32 -12.68
C LEU A 39 -3.52 11.46 -13.62
N ASN A 40 -2.23 11.76 -13.71
CA ASN A 40 -1.28 11.01 -14.56
C ASN A 40 -0.98 9.58 -14.05
N GLN A 41 -1.31 9.24 -12.78
CA GLN A 41 -1.23 7.87 -12.26
C GLN A 41 -2.58 7.12 -12.30
N LYS A 42 -3.67 7.76 -12.73
CA LYS A 42 -4.99 7.12 -12.80
C LYS A 42 -4.98 6.03 -13.87
N GLN A 43 -5.51 4.84 -13.55
CA GLN A 43 -5.67 3.78 -14.54
C GLN A 43 -6.63 4.24 -15.64
N SER A 44 -6.22 4.10 -16.90
CA SER A 44 -7.09 4.41 -18.03
C SER A 44 -8.26 3.43 -18.12
N GLU A 45 -9.33 3.82 -18.81
CA GLU A 45 -10.46 2.92 -19.05
C GLU A 45 -10.03 1.60 -19.70
N ASN A 46 -9.04 1.64 -20.59
CA ASN A 46 -8.53 0.43 -21.25
C ASN A 46 -7.82 -0.50 -20.26
N MET A 47 -7.10 0.05 -19.27
CA MET A 47 -6.52 -0.75 -18.18
C MET A 47 -7.60 -1.35 -17.28
N MET A 48 -8.66 -0.60 -16.98
CA MET A 48 -9.79 -1.09 -16.19
C MET A 48 -10.58 -2.18 -16.93
N LYS A 49 -10.84 -2.00 -18.23
CA LYS A 49 -11.47 -2.99 -19.12
C LYS A 49 -10.63 -4.27 -19.19
N ALA A 50 -9.31 -4.15 -19.40
CA ALA A 50 -8.40 -5.30 -19.40
C ALA A 50 -8.35 -6.03 -18.04
N ARG A 51 -8.32 -5.29 -16.92
CA ARG A 51 -8.39 -5.89 -15.57
C ARG A 51 -9.68 -6.69 -15.37
N ASN A 52 -10.83 -6.12 -15.74
CA ASN A 52 -12.12 -6.78 -15.58
C ASN A 52 -12.24 -8.03 -16.49
N GLU A 53 -11.72 -7.96 -17.71
CA GLU A 53 -11.64 -9.11 -18.61
C GLU A 53 -10.74 -10.21 -18.02
N TYR A 54 -9.55 -9.89 -17.51
CA TYR A 54 -8.70 -10.90 -16.87
C TYR A 54 -9.37 -11.54 -15.64
N ILE A 55 -10.09 -10.76 -14.83
CA ILE A 55 -10.88 -11.29 -13.71
C ILE A 55 -11.95 -12.27 -14.21
N ARG A 56 -12.65 -11.94 -15.32
CA ARG A 56 -13.64 -12.82 -15.96
C ARG A 56 -13.00 -14.12 -16.44
N LEU A 57 -11.94 -14.05 -17.25
CA LEU A 57 -11.24 -15.23 -17.78
C LEU A 57 -10.71 -16.16 -16.67
N ILE A 58 -10.20 -15.58 -15.57
CA ILE A 58 -9.74 -16.34 -14.40
C ILE A 58 -10.92 -17.02 -13.69
N ARG A 59 -12.05 -16.33 -13.50
CA ARG A 59 -13.27 -16.92 -12.91
C ARG A 59 -13.82 -18.05 -13.78
N ASP A 60 -13.91 -17.85 -15.09
CA ASP A 60 -14.41 -18.84 -16.05
C ASP A 60 -13.52 -20.10 -16.05
N TYR A 61 -12.20 -19.94 -15.95
CA TYR A 61 -11.25 -21.05 -15.81
C TYR A 61 -11.40 -21.81 -14.48
N LEU A 62 -11.48 -21.09 -13.35
CA LEU A 62 -11.60 -21.70 -12.02
C LEU A 62 -12.95 -22.41 -11.83
N ASN A 63 -14.02 -21.87 -12.40
CA ASN A 63 -15.37 -22.45 -12.37
C ASN A 63 -15.58 -23.55 -13.44
N SER A 64 -14.58 -23.82 -14.29
CA SER A 64 -14.70 -24.89 -15.29
C SER A 64 -14.84 -26.25 -14.61
N ALA A 65 -15.70 -27.13 -15.13
CA ALA A 65 -15.95 -28.45 -14.56
C ALA A 65 -14.66 -29.28 -14.37
N THR A 66 -13.66 -29.08 -15.25
CA THR A 66 -12.34 -29.73 -15.13
C THR A 66 -11.55 -29.28 -13.90
N ILE A 67 -11.68 -28.02 -13.48
CA ILE A 67 -11.00 -27.48 -12.30
C ILE A 67 -11.84 -27.68 -11.02
N ALA A 68 -13.16 -27.50 -11.10
CA ALA A 68 -14.07 -27.78 -9.99
C ALA A 68 -13.88 -29.22 -9.45
N ASN A 69 -13.92 -30.22 -10.33
CA ASN A 69 -13.72 -31.62 -9.96
C ASN A 69 -12.29 -31.92 -9.46
N GLN A 70 -11.29 -31.09 -9.81
CA GLN A 70 -9.91 -31.21 -9.31
C GLN A 70 -9.69 -30.52 -7.96
N LEU A 71 -10.62 -29.69 -7.51
CA LEU A 71 -10.57 -28.99 -6.22
C LEU A 71 -11.35 -29.74 -5.11
N GLU A 72 -12.29 -30.61 -5.48
CA GLU A 72 -12.99 -31.50 -4.53
C GLU A 72 -12.07 -32.60 -3.97
N GLU A 73 -11.17 -33.14 -4.80
CA GLU A 73 -10.02 -33.91 -4.30
C GLU A 73 -8.97 -32.92 -3.76
N ILE A 74 -8.52 -33.11 -2.51
CA ILE A 74 -7.53 -32.21 -1.84
C ILE A 74 -6.14 -32.36 -2.49
N VAL A 75 -5.94 -31.79 -3.67
CA VAL A 75 -4.77 -32.01 -4.53
C VAL A 75 -4.17 -30.72 -5.09
N ARG A 76 -2.98 -30.41 -4.57
CA ARG A 76 -1.91 -29.54 -5.11
C ARG A 76 -2.20 -28.70 -6.36
N ILE A 77 -2.15 -27.38 -6.13
CA ILE A 77 -2.13 -26.26 -7.09
C ILE A 77 -1.10 -26.43 -8.24
N ASP A 78 -0.06 -27.26 -8.09
CA ASP A 78 0.93 -27.58 -9.13
C ASP A 78 0.31 -28.02 -10.48
N ARG A 79 -0.89 -28.62 -10.46
CA ARG A 79 -1.58 -29.08 -11.68
C ARG A 79 -2.12 -27.95 -12.57
N VAL A 80 -2.34 -26.75 -12.03
CA VAL A 80 -2.83 -25.58 -12.80
C VAL A 80 -1.86 -25.20 -13.93
N ALA A 81 -0.56 -25.44 -13.74
CA ALA A 81 0.48 -25.14 -14.73
C ALA A 81 0.48 -26.06 -15.97
N HIS A 82 -0.19 -27.22 -15.90
CA HIS A 82 -0.08 -28.29 -16.90
C HIS A 82 -1.40 -28.60 -17.63
N ASN A 83 -2.44 -27.79 -17.42
CA ASN A 83 -3.72 -27.99 -18.08
C ASN A 83 -3.63 -27.61 -19.58
N ARG A 84 -3.82 -28.59 -20.47
CA ARG A 84 -3.77 -28.38 -21.93
C ARG A 84 -4.83 -27.39 -22.44
N ASN A 85 -5.87 -27.12 -21.65
CA ASN A 85 -6.98 -26.25 -22.01
C ASN A 85 -6.71 -24.75 -21.72
N LEU A 86 -5.53 -24.36 -21.22
CA LEU A 86 -5.23 -22.93 -20.96
C LEU A 86 -5.47 -22.03 -22.18
N LYS A 87 -5.18 -22.48 -23.42
CA LYS A 87 -5.46 -21.72 -24.64
C LYS A 87 -6.97 -21.57 -24.94
N GLN A 88 -7.81 -22.50 -24.47
CA GLN A 88 -9.26 -22.42 -24.63
C GLN A 88 -9.87 -21.32 -23.76
N PHE A 89 -9.39 -21.18 -22.52
CA PHE A 89 -9.89 -20.17 -21.58
C PHE A 89 -9.24 -18.81 -21.76
N PHE A 90 -7.91 -18.76 -21.94
CA PHE A 90 -7.16 -17.51 -21.99
C PHE A 90 -6.92 -17.02 -23.43
N GLY A 91 -7.26 -17.79 -24.46
CA GLY A 91 -7.10 -17.38 -25.86
C GLY A 91 -5.66 -17.04 -26.21
N ASP A 92 -5.44 -15.84 -26.75
CA ASP A 92 -4.11 -15.31 -27.06
C ASP A 92 -3.40 -14.66 -25.85
N ASN A 93 -4.05 -14.58 -24.69
CA ASN A 93 -3.45 -13.98 -23.49
C ASN A 93 -2.29 -14.84 -22.98
N ARG A 94 -1.10 -14.25 -22.92
CA ARG A 94 0.14 -14.96 -22.56
C ARG A 94 0.29 -15.04 -21.05
N ILE A 95 -0.01 -16.21 -20.48
CA ILE A 95 0.33 -16.54 -19.09
C ILE A 95 1.82 -16.90 -19.00
N THR A 96 2.54 -16.26 -18.09
CA THR A 96 3.97 -16.48 -17.83
C THR A 96 4.29 -16.33 -16.34
N HIS A 97 5.48 -16.77 -15.90
CA HIS A 97 5.96 -16.58 -14.51
C HIS A 97 5.02 -17.13 -13.42
N LEU A 98 4.31 -18.23 -13.71
CA LEU A 98 3.44 -18.89 -12.74
C LEU A 98 4.27 -19.47 -11.59
N SER A 99 3.93 -19.10 -10.35
CA SER A 99 4.56 -19.60 -9.13
C SER A 99 3.55 -19.65 -7.97
N PHE A 100 3.80 -20.52 -6.99
CA PHE A 100 2.99 -20.64 -5.78
C PHE A 100 3.81 -20.28 -4.54
N VAL A 101 3.35 -19.27 -3.81
CA VAL A 101 3.99 -18.76 -2.59
C VAL A 101 3.20 -19.27 -1.39
N SER A 102 3.57 -20.47 -0.93
CA SER A 102 2.97 -21.15 0.23
C SER A 102 3.40 -20.57 1.59
N SER A 103 4.54 -19.87 1.64
CA SER A 103 5.13 -19.31 2.87
C SER A 103 4.51 -17.98 3.34
N ALA A 104 3.59 -17.41 2.56
CA ALA A 104 2.86 -16.20 2.94
C ALA A 104 1.75 -16.51 3.97
N LYS A 105 1.32 -15.49 4.76
CA LYS A 105 0.22 -15.62 5.75
C LYS A 105 -1.07 -16.19 5.12
N VAL A 106 -1.29 -15.84 3.86
CA VAL A 106 -2.30 -16.39 2.97
C VAL A 106 -1.53 -16.92 1.76
N PRO A 107 -1.66 -18.19 1.37
CA PRO A 107 -0.96 -18.71 0.19
C PRO A 107 -1.38 -17.98 -1.08
N ILE A 108 -0.43 -17.71 -1.99
CA ILE A 108 -0.68 -16.89 -3.18
C ILE A 108 -0.21 -17.60 -4.45
N ILE A 109 -1.08 -17.66 -5.46
CA ILE A 109 -0.73 -18.03 -6.82
C ILE A 109 -0.37 -16.76 -7.59
N LYS A 110 0.86 -16.66 -8.08
CA LYS A 110 1.38 -15.47 -8.80
C LYS A 110 1.63 -15.83 -10.26
N PHE A 111 1.12 -15.06 -11.21
CA PHE A 111 1.47 -15.16 -12.64
C PHE A 111 1.27 -13.82 -13.37
N LYS A 112 1.94 -13.66 -14.52
CA LYS A 112 1.73 -12.54 -15.43
C LYS A 112 0.84 -12.93 -16.60
N MET A 113 -0.19 -12.15 -16.90
CA MET A 113 -1.01 -12.22 -18.12
C MET A 113 -0.70 -11.00 -19.00
N ASN A 114 -0.14 -11.21 -20.19
CA ASN A 114 0.33 -10.16 -21.10
C ASN A 114 1.30 -9.15 -20.44
N GLY A 115 2.16 -9.63 -19.54
CA GLY A 115 3.11 -8.79 -18.80
C GLY A 115 2.49 -8.00 -17.63
N ILE A 116 1.18 -7.72 -17.66
CA ILE A 116 0.39 -7.34 -16.48
C ILE A 116 0.38 -8.53 -15.52
N ALA A 117 0.28 -8.24 -14.23
CA ALA A 117 0.86 -9.11 -13.24
C ALA A 117 -0.15 -9.29 -12.09
N ILE A 118 -0.50 -10.55 -11.83
CA ILE A 118 -1.67 -10.99 -11.06
C ILE A 118 -1.26 -11.86 -9.87
N ASP A 119 -1.76 -11.55 -8.68
CA ASP A 119 -1.73 -12.42 -7.49
C ASP A 119 -3.16 -12.88 -7.16
N LEU A 120 -3.37 -14.19 -7.05
CA LEU A 120 -4.58 -14.77 -6.53
C LEU A 120 -4.32 -15.34 -5.14
N SER A 121 -4.96 -14.77 -4.13
CA SER A 121 -4.98 -15.34 -2.78
C SER A 121 -5.79 -16.64 -2.78
N ALA A 122 -5.15 -17.77 -2.44
CA ALA A 122 -5.81 -19.07 -2.34
C ALA A 122 -6.52 -19.20 -0.98
N ILE A 123 -7.64 -18.49 -0.84
CA ILE A 123 -8.55 -18.56 0.33
C ILE A 123 -9.81 -19.30 -0.09
N PHE A 124 -10.09 -20.42 0.58
CA PHE A 124 -11.32 -21.20 0.42
C PHE A 124 -12.23 -20.95 1.63
N CYS A 125 -12.98 -19.85 1.60
CA CYS A 125 -13.91 -19.45 2.66
C CYS A 125 -15.28 -19.11 2.08
N THR A 126 -16.34 -19.52 2.80
CA THR A 126 -17.73 -19.21 2.44
C THR A 126 -18.08 -17.74 2.71
N SER A 127 -17.45 -17.12 3.70
CA SER A 127 -17.55 -15.67 3.97
C SER A 127 -16.31 -14.91 3.46
N PRO A 128 -16.43 -13.59 3.20
CA PRO A 128 -15.30 -12.80 2.75
C PRO A 128 -14.22 -12.64 3.83
N PRO A 129 -12.92 -12.69 3.47
CA PRO A 129 -11.84 -12.47 4.42
C PRO A 129 -11.76 -10.99 4.84
N SER A 130 -11.19 -10.72 6.02
CA SER A 130 -11.04 -9.34 6.54
C SER A 130 -10.28 -8.39 5.60
N THR A 131 -9.47 -8.92 4.68
CA THR A 131 -8.80 -8.14 3.62
C THR A 131 -9.76 -7.54 2.60
N CYS A 132 -10.90 -8.18 2.34
CA CYS A 132 -11.98 -7.61 1.52
C CYS A 132 -12.70 -6.49 2.26
N VAL A 133 -12.97 -6.66 3.57
CA VAL A 133 -13.54 -5.59 4.42
C VAL A 133 -12.58 -4.40 4.54
N ALA A 134 -11.27 -4.63 4.60
CA ALA A 134 -10.26 -3.59 4.56
C ALA A 134 -10.24 -2.81 3.23
N ALA A 135 -10.43 -3.50 2.09
CA ALA A 135 -10.56 -2.86 0.79
C ALA A 135 -11.87 -2.04 0.70
N LYS A 136 -13.00 -2.58 1.16
CA LYS A 136 -14.29 -1.87 1.28
C LYS A 136 -14.13 -0.58 2.08
N PHE A 137 -13.49 -0.66 3.24
CA PHE A 137 -13.22 0.48 4.12
C PHE A 137 -12.41 1.57 3.43
N ILE A 138 -11.33 1.22 2.72
CA ILE A 138 -10.53 2.20 1.97
C ILE A 138 -11.32 2.80 0.81
N ASN A 139 -12.09 1.99 0.08
CA ASN A 139 -12.94 2.46 -1.01
C ASN A 139 -13.98 3.48 -0.55
N ALA A 140 -14.54 3.32 0.67
CA ALA A 140 -15.44 4.32 1.25
C ALA A 140 -14.75 5.69 1.43
N TYR A 141 -13.52 5.76 1.97
CA TYR A 141 -12.77 7.04 2.03
C TYR A 141 -12.44 7.60 0.65
N CYS A 142 -12.24 6.76 -0.37
CA CYS A 142 -12.08 7.22 -1.75
C CYS A 142 -13.35 7.86 -2.34
N GLN A 143 -14.55 7.51 -1.84
CA GLN A 143 -15.81 8.15 -2.23
C GLN A 143 -16.13 9.41 -1.40
N LEU A 144 -15.70 9.45 -0.13
CA LEU A 144 -15.94 10.59 0.77
C LEU A 144 -15.37 11.91 0.22
N ASP A 145 -14.17 11.88 -0.36
CA ASP A 145 -13.42 13.07 -0.76
C ASP A 145 -12.35 12.75 -1.82
N ASP A 146 -12.45 13.36 -3.01
CA ASP A 146 -11.46 13.20 -4.09
C ASP A 146 -10.02 13.60 -3.65
N ARG A 147 -9.89 14.51 -2.68
CA ARG A 147 -8.59 14.89 -2.11
C ARG A 147 -7.92 13.73 -1.39
N PHE A 148 -8.67 12.78 -0.83
CA PHE A 148 -8.10 11.57 -0.25
C PHE A 148 -7.43 10.71 -1.33
N VAL A 149 -8.07 10.54 -2.49
CA VAL A 149 -7.51 9.80 -3.63
C VAL A 149 -6.20 10.46 -4.11
N ILE A 150 -6.20 11.79 -4.24
CA ILE A 150 -5.00 12.56 -4.63
C ILE A 150 -3.86 12.34 -3.62
N LEU A 151 -4.14 12.49 -2.32
CA LEU A 151 -3.14 12.36 -1.26
C LEU A 151 -2.59 10.93 -1.11
N VAL A 152 -3.43 9.90 -1.22
CA VAL A 152 -2.96 8.51 -1.10
C VAL A 152 -2.11 8.10 -2.31
N THR A 153 -2.48 8.51 -3.53
CA THR A 153 -1.67 8.28 -4.74
C THR A 153 -0.33 9.00 -4.65
N PHE A 154 -0.31 10.24 -4.17
CA PHE A 154 0.91 10.99 -3.93
C PHE A 154 1.82 10.30 -2.89
N ILE A 155 1.31 10.02 -1.68
CA ILE A 155 2.10 9.43 -0.58
C ILE A 155 2.63 8.03 -0.93
N LYS A 156 1.82 7.18 -1.57
CA LYS A 156 2.24 5.84 -2.03
C LYS A 156 3.45 5.92 -2.97
N THR A 157 3.47 6.92 -3.86
CA THR A 157 4.55 7.11 -4.83
C THR A 157 5.76 7.75 -4.19
N TRP A 158 5.55 8.86 -3.47
CA TRP A 158 6.60 9.63 -2.84
C TRP A 158 7.44 8.75 -1.89
N LEU A 159 6.79 8.00 -0.99
CA LEU A 159 7.49 7.12 -0.05
C LEU A 159 7.81 5.73 -0.63
N ARG A 160 7.74 5.55 -1.96
CA ARG A 160 8.02 4.30 -2.69
C ARG A 160 7.49 3.03 -2.01
N SER A 161 6.21 3.07 -1.65
CA SER A 161 5.57 2.11 -0.75
C SER A 161 5.62 0.63 -1.19
N GLU A 162 5.96 0.37 -2.45
CA GLU A 162 6.14 -0.98 -3.02
C GLU A 162 7.51 -1.63 -2.74
N GLY A 163 8.54 -0.85 -2.37
CA GLY A 163 9.87 -1.35 -1.95
C GLY A 163 10.67 -2.09 -3.05
N ASP A 164 11.78 -2.72 -2.65
CA ASP A 164 12.47 -3.73 -3.48
C ASP A 164 11.71 -5.07 -3.36
N PRO A 165 11.31 -5.73 -4.48
CA PRO A 165 10.63 -7.03 -4.44
C PRO A 165 11.47 -8.16 -3.81
N ASN A 166 12.80 -8.01 -3.71
CA ASN A 166 13.71 -8.97 -3.09
C ASN A 166 13.96 -8.70 -1.60
N ASP A 167 13.54 -7.53 -1.08
CA ASP A 167 13.67 -7.16 0.33
C ASP A 167 12.34 -7.29 1.07
N HIS A 168 12.34 -8.08 2.15
CA HIS A 168 11.19 -8.26 3.02
C HIS A 168 11.03 -7.09 4.01
N LEU A 169 12.10 -6.32 4.22
CA LEU A 169 12.08 -5.05 4.92
C LEU A 169 11.98 -3.90 3.90
N ARG A 170 11.49 -2.74 4.35
CA ARG A 170 11.26 -1.55 3.51
C ARG A 170 11.69 -0.31 4.27
N GLU A 171 12.27 0.68 3.61
CA GLU A 171 12.68 1.92 4.29
C GLU A 171 11.47 2.71 4.79
N PHE A 172 10.35 2.61 4.06
CA PHE A 172 9.06 3.21 4.38
C PHE A 172 7.98 2.13 4.58
N PRO A 173 6.87 2.42 5.30
CA PRO A 173 5.75 1.49 5.41
C PRO A 173 5.14 1.14 4.04
N ASN A 174 4.55 -0.06 3.93
CA ASN A 174 3.88 -0.49 2.70
C ASN A 174 2.64 0.36 2.37
N SER A 175 2.12 0.21 1.14
CA SER A 175 1.02 1.03 0.61
C SER A 175 -0.24 0.98 1.48
N TYR A 176 -0.56 -0.18 2.07
CA TYR A 176 -1.68 -0.31 3.01
C TYR A 176 -1.42 0.45 4.32
N ALA A 177 -0.26 0.26 4.95
CA ALA A 177 0.13 0.96 6.17
C ALA A 177 0.16 2.49 6.01
N LEU A 178 0.61 3.01 4.87
CA LEU A 178 0.55 4.44 4.57
C LEU A 178 -0.88 4.94 4.34
N THR A 179 -1.71 4.16 3.66
CA THR A 179 -3.12 4.51 3.40
C THR A 179 -3.90 4.66 4.71
N ILE A 180 -3.76 3.71 5.64
CA ILE A 180 -4.43 3.78 6.94
C ILE A 180 -3.83 4.87 7.84
N LEU A 181 -2.52 5.13 7.79
CA LEU A 181 -1.92 6.29 8.50
C LEU A 181 -2.46 7.63 7.98
N LEU A 182 -2.70 7.77 6.68
CA LEU A 182 -3.36 8.95 6.11
C LEU A 182 -4.80 9.08 6.62
N ILE A 183 -5.57 7.98 6.60
CA ILE A 183 -6.93 7.95 7.18
C ILE A 183 -6.90 8.39 8.65
N HIS A 184 -5.98 7.85 9.45
CA HIS A 184 -5.81 8.20 10.87
C HIS A 184 -5.52 9.69 11.06
N ALA A 185 -4.57 10.24 10.30
CA ALA A 185 -4.23 11.65 10.39
C ALA A 185 -5.43 12.55 10.05
N LEU A 186 -6.19 12.22 9.00
CA LEU A 186 -7.38 12.97 8.60
C LEU A 186 -8.52 12.84 9.64
N GLN A 187 -8.71 11.67 10.26
CA GLN A 187 -9.63 11.47 11.39
C GLN A 187 -9.22 12.29 12.61
N TRP A 188 -7.92 12.28 12.96
CA TRP A 188 -7.39 12.99 14.13
C TRP A 188 -7.55 14.51 14.00
N TYR A 189 -7.39 15.06 12.79
CA TYR A 189 -7.68 16.45 12.48
C TYR A 189 -9.19 16.77 12.29
N GLY A 190 -10.08 15.77 12.33
CA GLY A 190 -11.51 15.96 12.12
C GLY A 190 -11.91 16.33 10.69
N ILE A 191 -11.10 15.92 9.70
CA ILE A 191 -11.35 16.16 8.27
C ILE A 191 -12.28 15.08 7.68
N VAL A 192 -12.15 13.84 8.16
CA VAL A 192 -13.03 12.71 7.81
C VAL A 192 -13.51 12.00 9.08
N PRO A 193 -14.72 11.39 9.08
CA PRO A 193 -15.21 10.61 10.23
C PRO A 193 -14.43 9.30 10.41
N ASN A 194 -14.47 8.73 11.61
CA ASN A 194 -14.08 7.32 11.81
C ASN A 194 -15.22 6.41 11.34
N LEU A 195 -15.13 5.91 10.10
CA LEU A 195 -16.13 5.01 9.51
C LEU A 195 -16.30 3.69 10.29
N TYR A 196 -15.28 3.20 11.01
CA TYR A 196 -15.39 1.94 11.76
C TYR A 196 -16.24 2.09 13.05
N GLU A 197 -16.18 3.28 13.67
CA GLU A 197 -17.05 3.66 14.78
C GLU A 197 -18.46 4.06 14.28
N SER A 198 -18.55 4.92 13.26
CA SER A 198 -19.83 5.50 12.81
C SER A 198 -20.69 4.57 11.94
N HIS A 199 -20.08 3.68 11.17
CA HIS A 199 -20.77 2.77 10.23
C HIS A 199 -20.43 1.31 10.56
N ASN A 200 -20.51 0.94 11.84
CA ASN A 200 -20.06 -0.36 12.34
C ASN A 200 -20.75 -1.55 11.65
N GLU A 201 -22.01 -1.42 11.24
CA GLU A 201 -22.72 -2.47 10.48
C GLU A 201 -22.02 -2.81 9.14
N MET A 202 -21.44 -1.80 8.47
CA MET A 202 -20.83 -1.96 7.15
C MET A 202 -19.37 -2.42 7.18
N PHE A 203 -18.65 -2.12 8.27
CA PHE A 203 -17.19 -2.28 8.37
C PHE A 203 -16.72 -3.18 9.52
N ASN A 204 -17.61 -3.75 10.33
CA ASN A 204 -17.23 -4.80 11.29
C ASN A 204 -17.18 -6.17 10.59
N PRO A 205 -16.03 -6.87 10.55
CA PRO A 205 -15.92 -8.17 9.87
C PRO A 205 -16.84 -9.26 10.44
N GLN A 206 -17.33 -9.11 11.67
CA GLN A 206 -18.29 -10.05 12.27
C GLN A 206 -19.73 -9.85 11.75
N LYS A 207 -19.99 -8.75 11.04
CA LYS A 207 -21.30 -8.35 10.53
C LYS A 207 -21.43 -8.52 9.02
N VAL A 208 -20.31 -8.44 8.29
CA VAL A 208 -20.18 -8.83 6.87
C VAL A 208 -20.36 -10.36 6.76
N LYS A 209 -21.40 -10.81 6.06
CA LYS A 209 -21.77 -12.24 5.96
C LYS A 209 -21.73 -12.77 4.54
N SER A 210 -22.11 -11.96 3.54
CA SER A 210 -22.08 -12.32 2.12
C SER A 210 -20.92 -11.65 1.38
N TRP A 211 -20.59 -12.20 0.20
CA TRP A 211 -19.76 -11.51 -0.79
C TRP A 211 -20.46 -10.30 -1.43
N ASP A 212 -21.79 -10.20 -1.32
CA ASP A 212 -22.52 -8.99 -1.72
C ASP A 212 -22.26 -7.82 -0.73
N ASP A 213 -21.88 -8.13 0.51
CA ASP A 213 -21.63 -7.13 1.55
C ASP A 213 -20.25 -6.44 1.41
N ILE A 214 -19.36 -6.88 0.50
CA ILE A 214 -17.99 -6.32 0.39
C ILE A 214 -17.83 -5.16 -0.59
N ASP A 215 -18.79 -4.93 -1.47
CA ASP A 215 -18.76 -3.77 -2.34
C ASP A 215 -19.23 -2.52 -1.58
N VAL A 216 -18.72 -1.37 -1.98
CA VAL A 216 -19.29 -0.06 -1.64
C VAL A 216 -20.03 0.37 -2.90
N GLY A 217 -21.33 0.60 -2.79
CA GLY A 217 -22.14 1.15 -3.86
C GLY A 217 -21.88 2.65 -4.00
N HIS A 218 -22.93 3.45 -3.82
CA HIS A 218 -22.83 4.91 -3.88
C HIS A 218 -23.05 5.59 -2.52
N GLU A 219 -23.08 4.83 -1.42
CA GLU A 219 -23.49 5.30 -0.08
C GLU A 219 -22.59 6.40 0.49
N PHE A 220 -21.34 6.48 0.03
CA PHE A 220 -20.36 7.48 0.47
C PHE A 220 -20.03 8.49 -0.64
N THR A 221 -20.79 8.53 -1.73
CA THR A 221 -20.54 9.47 -2.85
C THR A 221 -20.92 10.89 -2.42
N HIS A 222 -19.92 11.76 -2.22
CA HIS A 222 -20.04 13.18 -1.85
C HIS A 222 -20.87 13.49 -0.57
N PRO A 223 -20.41 13.16 0.65
CA PRO A 223 -21.17 13.37 1.88
C PRO A 223 -20.55 14.39 2.85
N LEU A 224 -19.43 15.04 2.50
CA LEU A 224 -18.86 16.14 3.30
C LEU A 224 -19.51 17.47 2.95
N ASP A 225 -20.78 17.62 3.32
CA ASP A 225 -21.36 18.95 3.47
C ASP A 225 -20.66 19.70 4.63
N GLU A 226 -20.71 21.04 4.62
CA GLU A 226 -20.00 21.84 5.63
C GLU A 226 -20.52 21.58 7.06
N ASN A 227 -21.76 21.11 7.19
CA ASN A 227 -22.38 20.75 8.47
C ASN A 227 -21.75 19.50 9.10
N THR A 228 -21.45 18.47 8.30
CA THR A 228 -20.79 17.24 8.78
C THR A 228 -19.39 17.55 9.33
N VAL A 229 -18.63 18.44 8.67
CA VAL A 229 -17.32 18.91 9.16
C VAL A 229 -17.46 19.77 10.42
N ALA A 230 -18.55 20.53 10.57
CA ALA A 230 -18.82 21.34 11.75
C ALA A 230 -19.20 20.50 12.99
N MET A 231 -19.99 19.43 12.81
CA MET A 231 -20.49 18.58 13.92
C MET A 231 -19.39 17.76 14.63
N HIS A 232 -18.26 17.48 13.98
CA HIS A 232 -17.22 16.60 14.54
C HIS A 232 -16.07 17.31 15.27
N ARG A 233 -16.13 18.63 15.49
CA ARG A 233 -15.11 19.37 16.26
C ARG A 233 -15.41 19.37 17.76
N ARG A 234 -14.51 18.82 18.61
CA ARG A 234 -14.21 19.34 19.99
C ARG A 234 -13.09 18.59 20.76
N LYS A 235 -12.45 19.39 21.62
CA LYS A 235 -11.49 19.08 22.72
C LYS A 235 -10.09 18.56 22.34
N GLU A 236 -9.17 18.86 23.23
CA GLU A 236 -7.76 19.12 22.95
C GLU A 236 -6.83 17.97 23.36
N THR A 237 -5.67 17.84 22.70
CA THR A 237 -4.42 17.41 23.36
C THR A 237 -3.18 17.71 22.50
N LYS A 238 -2.08 18.17 23.11
CA LYS A 238 -0.84 18.60 22.42
C LYS A 238 0.16 17.44 22.29
N GLY A 239 0.88 17.35 21.17
CA GLY A 239 2.09 16.52 21.07
C GLY A 239 2.55 16.21 19.64
N THR A 240 3.86 15.94 19.47
CA THR A 240 4.46 15.36 18.24
C THR A 240 4.51 13.83 18.34
N LEU A 241 3.98 13.14 17.34
CA LEU A 241 3.28 11.86 17.57
C LEU A 241 4.10 10.62 17.17
N LEU A 242 4.80 10.62 16.04
CA LEU A 242 5.23 9.38 15.38
C LEU A 242 6.24 8.49 16.14
N ALA A 243 7.20 9.04 16.89
CA ALA A 243 8.27 8.23 17.47
C ALA A 243 7.85 7.44 18.73
N ASN A 244 7.02 8.06 19.58
CA ASN A 244 6.71 7.58 20.94
C ASN A 244 5.25 7.12 21.11
N HIS A 245 4.50 6.99 20.01
CA HIS A 245 3.10 6.60 20.05
C HIS A 245 2.75 5.45 19.08
N THR A 246 1.60 4.85 19.36
CA THR A 246 0.92 3.81 18.60
C THR A 246 -0.36 4.40 18.01
N PHE A 247 -0.51 4.27 16.69
CA PHE A 247 -1.67 4.78 15.96
C PHE A 247 -2.76 3.71 15.95
N ASN A 248 -3.83 3.94 16.71
CA ASN A 248 -4.90 2.96 16.86
C ASN A 248 -6.03 3.24 15.87
N MET A 249 -6.06 2.44 14.80
CA MET A 249 -7.03 2.62 13.71
C MET A 249 -8.47 2.31 14.10
N LYS A 250 -8.70 1.54 15.17
CA LYS A 250 -10.06 1.14 15.59
C LYS A 250 -10.80 2.29 16.27
N ASN A 251 -10.12 3.00 17.17
CA ASN A 251 -10.71 4.05 18.00
C ASN A 251 -10.25 5.48 17.61
N GLY A 252 -9.42 5.60 16.56
CA GLY A 252 -8.86 6.88 16.08
C GLY A 252 -7.83 7.51 17.02
N SER A 253 -7.43 6.84 18.10
CA SER A 253 -6.56 7.43 19.12
C SER A 253 -5.07 7.26 18.83
N ILE A 254 -4.28 8.10 19.49
CA ILE A 254 -2.82 8.04 19.52
C ILE A 254 -2.40 7.71 20.94
N GLU A 255 -1.91 6.49 21.16
CA GLU A 255 -1.63 5.94 22.48
C GLU A 255 -0.12 5.93 22.75
N PRO A 256 0.37 6.13 23.99
CA PRO A 256 1.77 5.89 24.32
C PRO A 256 2.17 4.43 24.03
N ARG A 257 3.36 4.22 23.46
CA ARG A 257 3.86 2.88 23.08
C ARG A 257 3.99 1.97 24.30
N ARG A 258 3.63 0.70 24.14
CA ARG A 258 3.62 -0.31 25.21
C ARG A 258 4.70 -1.37 24.98
N GLY A 259 5.88 -1.13 25.55
CA GLY A 259 7.00 -2.08 25.51
C GLY A 259 7.73 -2.12 24.16
N ARG A 260 8.19 -3.31 23.75
CA ARG A 260 8.95 -3.52 22.50
C ARG A 260 8.02 -3.68 21.30
N GLU A 261 7.68 -2.56 20.68
CA GLU A 261 6.88 -2.52 19.45
C GLU A 261 7.76 -2.33 18.19
N ALA A 262 7.21 -2.62 17.01
CA ALA A 262 7.92 -2.40 15.73
C ALA A 262 8.13 -0.90 15.44
N GLN A 263 9.15 -0.57 14.62
CA GLN A 263 9.65 0.80 14.40
C GLN A 263 8.55 1.86 14.27
N VAL A 264 7.60 1.66 13.34
CA VAL A 264 6.34 2.41 13.25
C VAL A 264 5.23 1.53 13.82
N SER A 265 4.46 2.04 14.79
CA SER A 265 3.49 1.25 15.56
C SER A 265 2.04 1.57 15.17
N ILE A 266 1.34 0.61 14.56
CA ILE A 266 -0.05 0.75 14.14
C ILE A 266 -0.85 -0.45 14.67
N VAL A 267 -1.99 -0.18 15.32
CA VAL A 267 -3.03 -1.20 15.60
C VAL A 267 -4.00 -1.19 14.43
N ASP A 268 -4.00 -2.26 13.66
CA ASP A 268 -4.87 -2.42 12.51
C ASP A 268 -6.34 -2.67 12.92
N ILE A 269 -7.28 -2.38 12.02
CA ILE A 269 -8.72 -2.62 12.25
C ILE A 269 -9.03 -4.13 12.12
N TYR A 270 -8.39 -4.78 11.15
CA TYR A 270 -8.75 -6.07 10.56
C TYR A 270 -7.72 -7.18 10.80
N ASP A 271 -6.45 -6.84 11.05
CA ASP A 271 -5.37 -7.76 11.44
C ASP A 271 -4.97 -7.58 12.91
N THR A 272 -4.40 -8.62 13.52
CA THR A 272 -3.73 -8.51 14.83
C THR A 272 -2.26 -8.13 14.69
N LYS A 273 -1.71 -8.25 13.48
CA LYS A 273 -0.32 -7.89 13.17
C LYS A 273 -0.22 -6.43 12.76
N ASN A 274 0.77 -5.71 13.29
CA ASN A 274 1.09 -4.36 12.86
C ASN A 274 1.41 -4.32 11.34
N PRO A 275 0.67 -3.55 10.52
CA PRO A 275 0.86 -3.50 9.08
C PRO A 275 2.16 -2.80 8.67
N ALA A 276 2.72 -1.91 9.50
CA ALA A 276 4.01 -1.26 9.28
C ALA A 276 5.22 -2.09 9.76
N ARG A 277 5.03 -3.36 10.17
CA ARG A 277 6.11 -4.24 10.69
C ARG A 277 7.32 -4.44 9.76
N SER A 278 7.18 -4.21 8.47
CA SER A 278 8.29 -4.28 7.50
C SER A 278 9.20 -3.05 7.51
N THR A 279 8.83 -1.97 8.21
CA THR A 279 9.57 -0.69 8.18
C THR A 279 10.92 -0.82 8.89
N ARG A 280 12.02 -0.66 8.15
CA ARG A 280 13.42 -0.78 8.61
C ARG A 280 13.73 0.16 9.78
N SER A 281 13.28 1.42 9.70
CA SER A 281 13.51 2.42 10.75
C SER A 281 12.47 3.54 10.67
N GLN A 282 11.98 3.98 11.83
CA GLN A 282 11.17 5.20 11.94
C GLN A 282 11.94 6.47 11.54
N PHE A 283 13.28 6.42 11.55
CA PHE A 283 14.13 7.57 11.21
C PHE A 283 13.93 8.05 9.77
N TYR A 284 13.84 7.14 8.79
CA TYR A 284 13.62 7.51 7.38
C TYR A 284 12.29 8.23 7.18
N VAL A 285 11.22 7.70 7.79
CA VAL A 285 9.88 8.32 7.80
C VAL A 285 9.93 9.71 8.43
N MET A 286 10.49 9.83 9.64
CA MET A 286 10.59 11.10 10.36
C MET A 286 11.43 12.14 9.63
N ASN A 287 12.57 11.74 9.06
CA ASN A 287 13.42 12.61 8.27
C ASN A 287 12.74 13.06 6.97
N ALA A 288 12.00 12.17 6.31
CA ALA A 288 11.28 12.50 5.08
C ALA A 288 10.17 13.53 5.33
N LEU A 289 9.38 13.34 6.39
CA LEU A 289 8.35 14.28 6.83
C LEU A 289 8.96 15.62 7.29
N SER A 290 10.11 15.59 7.97
CA SER A 290 10.83 16.80 8.37
C SER A 290 11.31 17.62 7.17
N LEU A 291 11.92 16.96 6.17
CA LEU A 291 12.36 17.59 4.92
C LEU A 291 11.19 18.17 4.13
N MET A 292 10.07 17.44 4.01
CA MET A 292 8.85 17.96 3.37
C MET A 292 8.30 19.17 4.12
N ARG A 293 8.27 19.12 5.47
CA ARG A 293 7.86 20.26 6.30
C ARG A 293 8.75 21.48 6.06
N MET A 294 10.08 21.32 5.94
CA MET A 294 10.96 22.45 5.65
C MET A 294 10.68 23.08 4.28
N ILE A 295 10.40 22.27 3.25
CA ILE A 295 10.01 22.78 1.92
C ILE A 295 8.68 23.55 2.01
N LEU A 296 7.68 23.01 2.72
CA LEU A 296 6.37 23.67 2.88
C LEU A 296 6.43 24.97 3.70
N LEU A 297 7.39 25.11 4.61
CA LEU A 297 7.60 26.32 5.42
C LEU A 297 8.51 27.37 4.77
N ALA A 298 9.17 27.02 3.66
CA ALA A 298 9.97 27.93 2.84
C ALA A 298 9.64 27.72 1.34
N PRO A 299 8.44 28.14 0.88
CA PRO A 299 8.01 27.90 -0.51
C PRO A 299 8.93 28.54 -1.54
N ALA A 300 9.23 27.80 -2.60
CA ALA A 300 10.17 28.17 -3.67
C ALA A 300 9.73 27.54 -5.01
N PRO A 301 10.31 27.90 -6.16
CA PRO A 301 10.05 27.19 -7.41
C PRO A 301 10.35 25.67 -7.31
N ASN A 302 9.62 24.85 -8.07
CA ASN A 302 9.85 23.40 -8.19
C ASN A 302 9.69 22.57 -6.89
N MET A 303 8.79 22.95 -5.97
CA MET A 303 8.58 22.23 -4.71
C MET A 303 8.30 20.73 -4.89
N LEU A 304 7.47 20.32 -5.86
CA LEU A 304 7.17 18.89 -6.07
C LEU A 304 8.44 18.11 -6.40
N HIS A 305 9.30 18.64 -7.26
CA HIS A 305 10.58 18.02 -7.63
C HIS A 305 11.46 17.79 -6.39
N TYR A 306 11.62 18.80 -5.52
CA TYR A 306 12.41 18.66 -4.30
C TYR A 306 11.80 17.65 -3.32
N ILE A 307 10.47 17.66 -3.13
CA ILE A 307 9.79 16.68 -2.26
C ILE A 307 9.99 15.26 -2.82
N MET A 308 9.78 15.05 -4.11
CA MET A 308 9.95 13.74 -4.77
C MET A 308 11.40 13.21 -4.71
N GLN A 309 12.39 14.09 -4.55
CA GLN A 309 13.79 13.69 -4.35
C GLN A 309 14.16 13.29 -2.92
N ILE A 310 13.37 13.65 -1.90
CA ILE A 310 13.66 13.36 -0.48
C ILE A 310 14.05 11.89 -0.24
N PRO A 311 13.29 10.88 -0.72
CA PRO A 311 13.67 9.48 -0.51
C PRO A 311 15.01 9.14 -1.18
N PHE A 312 15.30 9.69 -2.36
CA PHE A 312 16.55 9.40 -3.08
C PHE A 312 17.77 9.95 -2.33
N ARG A 313 17.66 11.16 -1.77
CA ARG A 313 18.77 11.83 -1.07
C ARG A 313 19.13 11.16 0.26
N GLN A 314 18.20 10.46 0.91
CA GLN A 314 18.45 9.73 2.16
C GLN A 314 19.37 8.50 2.00
N PHE A 315 19.63 8.05 0.76
CA PHE A 315 20.46 6.87 0.46
C PHE A 315 21.77 7.22 -0.26
N MET A 316 22.07 8.51 -0.44
CA MET A 316 23.38 8.95 -0.91
C MET A 316 24.37 8.99 0.27
N PRO A 317 25.61 8.46 0.13
CA PRO A 317 26.64 8.66 1.14
C PRO A 317 26.94 10.16 1.33
N PRO A 318 27.44 10.59 2.50
CA PRO A 318 27.45 12.01 2.93
C PRO A 318 28.40 12.96 2.18
N VAL A 319 28.84 12.62 0.96
CA VAL A 319 29.72 13.43 0.11
C VAL A 319 28.97 14.56 -0.62
N LEU A 320 27.63 14.57 -0.60
CA LEU A 320 26.79 15.58 -1.28
C LEU A 320 25.80 16.33 -0.36
N ASN A 321 26.11 16.43 0.94
CA ASN A 321 25.43 17.37 1.83
C ASN A 321 25.92 18.81 1.60
N HIS A 322 25.46 19.44 0.51
CA HIS A 322 25.67 20.86 0.20
C HIS A 322 24.38 21.69 0.30
N MET A 323 23.41 21.27 1.13
CA MET A 323 22.24 22.08 1.46
C MET A 323 22.49 23.17 2.53
N GLN A 324 23.75 23.41 2.94
CA GLN A 324 24.10 24.59 3.75
C GLN A 324 24.33 25.86 2.91
N ASN A 325 24.51 25.76 1.59
CA ASN A 325 24.72 26.90 0.70
C ASN A 325 23.48 27.15 -0.19
N PHE A 326 22.39 27.63 0.42
CA PHE A 326 21.17 28.02 -0.32
C PHE A 326 21.16 29.47 -0.84
N HIS A 327 22.31 30.12 -0.84
CA HIS A 327 22.53 31.39 -1.51
C HIS A 327 23.66 31.24 -2.53
N GLN A 328 23.42 31.78 -3.73
CA GLN A 328 24.29 31.72 -4.92
C GLN A 328 24.37 30.37 -5.64
N THR A 329 23.39 30.13 -6.52
CA THR A 329 23.65 30.02 -7.98
C THR A 329 22.32 29.99 -8.74
N ASN A 330 21.95 31.13 -9.33
CA ASN A 330 21.03 31.13 -10.46
C ASN A 330 21.77 30.60 -11.69
N GLN A 331 21.02 30.06 -12.66
CA GLN A 331 21.47 29.47 -13.93
C GLN A 331 22.12 28.07 -13.82
N MET A 332 21.38 27.04 -14.25
CA MET A 332 21.64 26.41 -15.56
C MET A 332 20.55 25.40 -15.96
N ASN A 333 20.24 25.42 -17.26
CA ASN A 333 19.74 24.34 -18.11
C ASN A 333 18.43 23.62 -17.73
N HIS A 334 17.37 23.97 -18.49
CA HIS A 334 16.28 23.06 -18.82
C HIS A 334 16.84 21.74 -19.38
N VAL A 335 16.62 20.62 -18.69
CA VAL A 335 16.77 19.29 -19.29
C VAL A 335 15.46 18.52 -19.10
N ASN A 336 14.83 18.16 -20.22
CA ASN A 336 13.58 17.40 -20.24
C ASN A 336 13.81 15.94 -19.77
N TYR A 337 13.74 15.71 -18.46
CA TYR A 337 13.70 14.36 -17.86
C TYR A 337 12.27 13.90 -17.56
N TYR A 338 11.39 13.95 -18.58
CA TYR A 338 10.06 13.32 -18.54
C TYR A 338 10.08 11.80 -18.79
N HIS A 339 11.24 11.16 -18.69
CA HIS A 339 11.43 9.71 -18.78
C HIS A 339 12.17 9.17 -17.54
N MET A 340 11.52 9.27 -16.38
CA MET A 340 11.84 8.43 -15.23
C MET A 340 10.68 7.47 -14.98
N TYR A 341 10.92 6.18 -15.29
CA TYR A 341 10.19 4.99 -14.84
C TYR A 341 8.68 5.16 -14.58
N HIS A 342 7.83 4.71 -15.50
CA HIS A 342 6.44 4.35 -15.18
C HIS A 342 6.42 3.21 -14.14
N PRO A 343 5.96 3.43 -12.90
CA PRO A 343 5.59 2.35 -12.00
C PRO A 343 4.17 1.92 -12.39
N ASN A 344 3.91 0.62 -12.51
CA ASN A 344 2.55 0.14 -12.72
C ASN A 344 1.73 0.34 -11.43
N PHE A 345 1.03 1.46 -11.31
CA PHE A 345 0.20 1.75 -10.16
C PHE A 345 -1.01 0.83 -10.11
N GLN A 346 -0.93 -0.17 -9.24
CA GLN A 346 -2.08 -0.96 -8.80
C GLN A 346 -2.68 -0.31 -7.53
N HIS A 347 -4.02 -0.30 -7.47
CA HIS A 347 -4.80 0.05 -6.29
C HIS A 347 -5.75 -1.10 -5.95
N PHE A 348 -5.97 -1.27 -4.64
CA PHE A 348 -6.66 -2.35 -3.94
C PHE A 348 -7.44 -3.39 -4.76
N SER A 349 -6.68 -4.30 -5.35
CA SER A 349 -6.87 -5.74 -5.14
C SER A 349 -5.51 -6.30 -4.73
N ALA A 350 -5.44 -7.49 -4.11
CA ALA A 350 -4.22 -8.04 -3.50
C ALA A 350 -2.94 -7.78 -4.35
N MET A 351 -1.90 -7.18 -3.74
CA MET A 351 -0.80 -6.46 -4.42
C MET A 351 0.49 -7.27 -4.67
N PRO A 352 0.96 -7.30 -5.94
CA PRO A 352 2.32 -7.70 -6.34
C PRO A 352 3.03 -6.88 -7.47
N TYR A 353 4.39 -6.87 -7.55
CA TYR A 353 5.25 -7.48 -8.63
C TYR A 353 6.69 -6.97 -8.88
N ALA A 354 7.54 -7.89 -9.40
CA ALA A 354 8.58 -7.75 -10.49
C ALA A 354 9.79 -6.79 -10.29
N ASN A 355 11.00 -6.95 -10.87
CA ASN A 355 11.63 -7.77 -11.96
C ASN A 355 13.17 -7.90 -11.65
N ASN A 356 14.13 -8.34 -12.51
CA ASN A 356 14.29 -9.49 -13.44
C ASN A 356 15.37 -9.19 -14.54
N GLN A 357 16.40 -10.06 -14.72
CA GLN A 357 17.38 -10.12 -15.87
C GLN A 357 18.43 -8.98 -16.04
N ASN A 358 19.63 -9.12 -16.65
CA ASN A 358 20.33 -10.18 -17.44
C ASN A 358 21.88 -9.96 -17.43
N PHE A 359 22.70 -11.00 -17.67
CA PHE A 359 23.95 -10.89 -18.47
C PHE A 359 24.37 -12.25 -19.10
N ARG A 360 24.66 -12.22 -20.40
CA ARG A 360 25.39 -13.24 -21.21
C ARG A 360 26.86 -12.79 -21.30
N SER A 361 27.91 -13.57 -21.59
CA SER A 361 28.13 -15.01 -21.85
C SER A 361 29.64 -15.26 -21.97
N ASN A 362 30.17 -16.43 -21.56
CA ASN A 362 31.02 -17.31 -22.40
C ASN A 362 31.71 -18.46 -21.64
N SER A 363 31.66 -19.64 -22.28
CA SER A 363 32.65 -20.75 -22.32
C SER A 363 33.38 -21.28 -21.06
N ALA A 364 33.22 -22.60 -20.90
CA ALA A 364 34.26 -23.61 -20.62
C ALA A 364 34.37 -24.25 -19.21
N SER A 365 34.82 -25.52 -19.25
CA SER A 365 35.26 -26.41 -18.15
C SER A 365 34.25 -26.84 -17.08
N ASN A 366 33.77 -28.07 -17.25
CA ASN A 366 33.29 -28.99 -16.21
C ASN A 366 34.42 -29.25 -15.17
N PRO A 367 34.13 -29.45 -13.87
CA PRO A 367 34.27 -30.84 -13.39
C PRO A 367 33.29 -31.32 -12.30
N ARG A 368 32.94 -32.60 -12.46
CA ARG A 368 32.46 -33.62 -11.50
C ARG A 368 32.46 -33.26 -9.99
N ILE A 369 31.30 -33.48 -9.34
CA ILE A 369 31.15 -33.77 -7.90
C ILE A 369 30.30 -35.05 -7.76
N PRO A 370 30.67 -36.03 -6.92
CA PRO A 370 30.00 -37.34 -6.83
C PRO A 370 28.72 -37.33 -5.97
N PRO A 371 27.81 -38.31 -6.14
CA PRO A 371 26.58 -38.41 -5.37
C PRO A 371 26.82 -38.81 -3.90
N ARG A 372 25.99 -38.29 -2.98
CA ARG A 372 25.92 -38.76 -1.59
C ARG A 372 24.96 -39.95 -1.44
N PRO A 373 25.15 -40.83 -0.43
CA PRO A 373 24.43 -42.09 -0.32
C PRO A 373 23.01 -41.94 0.25
N ASN A 374 22.18 -42.95 -0.05
CA ASN A 374 20.90 -43.18 0.62
C ASN A 374 21.08 -43.44 2.12
N HIS A 375 20.15 -42.95 2.93
CA HIS A 375 19.80 -43.61 4.20
C HIS A 375 18.29 -43.84 4.24
N GLN A 376 17.91 -45.11 4.29
CA GLN A 376 16.56 -45.57 4.61
C GLN A 376 16.27 -45.44 6.10
N GLU A 377 14.98 -45.39 6.41
CA GLU A 377 14.34 -45.94 7.61
C GLU A 377 14.81 -45.46 9.00
N THR A 378 13.89 -44.78 9.69
CA THR A 378 13.37 -45.35 10.95
C THR A 378 11.97 -44.83 11.24
N GLU A 379 10.96 -45.69 11.05
CA GLU A 379 9.69 -45.51 11.74
C GLU A 379 9.89 -45.74 13.24
N LYS A 380 9.41 -44.83 14.10
CA LYS A 380 8.87 -45.20 15.41
C LYS A 380 7.64 -44.34 15.76
N GLN A 381 6.51 -45.03 15.87
CA GLN A 381 5.28 -44.54 16.48
C GLN A 381 5.53 -44.17 17.95
N TYR A 382 4.83 -43.16 18.49
CA TYR A 382 4.31 -43.22 19.88
C TYR A 382 3.10 -42.28 20.10
N ILE A 383 1.93 -42.90 19.98
CA ILE A 383 0.76 -42.83 20.89
C ILE A 383 0.32 -41.49 21.52
N LYS A 384 -0.96 -41.19 21.29
CA LYS A 384 -1.89 -40.30 22.03
C LYS A 384 -1.62 -40.11 23.53
N ARG A 385 -1.75 -38.89 24.01
CA ARG A 385 -2.71 -38.50 25.07
C ARG A 385 -3.27 -37.12 24.78
#